data_AF-A0A4S0RND3-F1
#
_entry.id   AF-A0A4S0RND3-F1
#
_cell.length_a   1.000
_cell.length_b   1.000
_cell.length_c   1.000
_cell.angle_alpha   90.00
_cell.angle_beta   90.00
_cell.angle_gamma   90.00
#
_symmetry.space_group_name_H-M   'P 1'
#
loop_
_entity.id
_entity.type
_entity.pdbx_description
1 polymer ?
#
loop_
_entity_poly.entity_id
_entity_poly.type
_entity_poly.pdbx_seq_one_letter_code
_entity_poly.pdbx_strand_id
1 'polypeptide(L)'
;EIFRAPGTKGFAAAGFVARLPIAMAPIGIVAMLSQTHGEYWLAGAVSASFALVNAFIAPQISRLVDRLGQTRIVVPTTVIAVLAFAVLIAAANQDWPIWTLFASALLAAAMPSIPAMVRARWTEIFRDRPELNTAFAFESAADELVYIAGASLSVGLSTALFPEAGMLASTLFLAFGSAAFILQRATEPNVRPQEHGSRGSA
;
A
#
# COMPACT_ATOMS: atom_id res chain seq x y z
N GLU A 1 6.11 9.54 23.71
CA GLU A 1 7.57 9.27 23.87
C GLU A 1 8.23 8.95 22.53
N ILE A 2 7.75 7.94 21.79
CA ILE A 2 8.28 7.56 20.46
C ILE A 2 8.36 8.72 19.44
N PHE A 3 7.43 9.68 19.50
CA PHE A 3 7.39 10.85 18.60
C PHE A 3 8.38 11.98 18.94
N ARG A 4 9.19 11.81 19.99
CA ARG A 4 10.25 12.78 20.35
C ARG A 4 11.50 12.61 19.48
N ALA A 5 11.73 11.42 18.94
CA ALA A 5 12.84 11.19 18.02
C ALA A 5 12.62 11.98 16.71
N PRO A 6 13.65 12.68 16.18
CA PRO A 6 13.51 13.48 14.97
C PRO A 6 12.95 12.68 13.78
N GLY A 7 12.06 13.28 13.01
CA GLY A 7 11.50 12.67 11.79
C GLY A 7 10.36 11.67 12.00
N THR A 8 10.14 11.18 13.23
CA THR A 8 9.12 10.14 13.51
C THR A 8 7.69 10.56 13.23
N LYS A 9 7.33 11.81 13.54
CA LYS A 9 6.00 12.36 13.24
C LYS A 9 5.73 12.42 11.73
N GLY A 10 6.76 12.81 10.97
CA GLY A 10 6.66 13.01 9.52
C GLY A 10 6.41 11.70 8.78
N PHE A 11 7.23 10.67 9.04
CA PHE A 11 7.02 9.39 8.38
C PHE A 11 5.80 8.63 8.92
N ALA A 12 5.43 8.78 10.20
CA ALA A 12 4.23 8.12 10.73
C ALA A 12 2.95 8.70 10.12
N ALA A 13 2.87 10.03 9.96
CA ALA A 13 1.74 10.69 9.32
C ALA A 13 1.68 10.38 7.81
N ALA A 14 2.82 10.46 7.11
CA ALA A 14 2.89 10.09 5.70
C ALA A 14 2.55 8.60 5.49
N GLY A 15 3.08 7.73 6.36
CA GLY A 15 2.80 6.31 6.40
C GLY A 15 1.32 6.02 6.61
N PHE A 16 0.65 6.80 7.49
CA PHE A 16 -0.80 6.68 7.72
C PHE A 16 -1.64 6.92 6.46
N VAL A 17 -1.35 7.99 5.73
CA VAL A 17 -2.05 8.28 4.48
C VAL A 17 -1.74 7.22 3.42
N ALA A 18 -0.47 6.82 3.32
CA ALA A 18 0.00 5.88 2.32
C ALA A 18 -0.48 4.44 2.53
N ARG A 19 -0.97 4.08 3.73
CA ARG A 19 -1.57 2.75 4.00
C ARG A 19 -3.08 2.67 3.75
N LEU A 20 -3.81 3.78 3.67
CA LEU A 20 -5.25 3.77 3.34
C LEU A 20 -5.62 2.92 2.12
N PRO A 21 -4.85 2.94 1.00
CA PRO A 21 -5.16 2.14 -0.18
C PRO A 21 -5.24 0.64 0.07
N ILE A 22 -4.57 0.09 1.10
CA ILE A 22 -4.59 -1.35 1.39
C ILE A 22 -5.99 -1.84 1.76
N ALA A 23 -6.75 -1.00 2.45
CA ALA A 23 -8.11 -1.28 2.87
C ALA A 23 -9.12 -0.78 1.83
N MET A 24 -8.83 0.35 1.19
CA MET A 24 -9.72 0.96 0.22
C MET A 24 -9.81 0.17 -1.08
N ALA A 25 -8.69 -0.29 -1.64
CA ALA A 25 -8.68 -0.85 -3.00
C ALA A 25 -9.59 -2.09 -3.16
N PRO A 26 -9.52 -3.16 -2.33
CA PRO A 26 -10.40 -4.31 -2.52
C PRO A 26 -11.88 -3.95 -2.44
N ILE A 27 -12.25 -3.09 -1.49
CA ILE A 27 -13.63 -2.68 -1.26
C ILE A 27 -14.12 -1.71 -2.33
N GLY A 28 -13.25 -0.78 -2.76
CA GLY A 28 -13.51 0.16 -3.85
C GLY A 28 -13.71 -0.55 -5.18
N ILE A 29 -12.93 -1.59 -5.47
CA ILE A 29 -13.14 -2.44 -6.66
C ILE A 29 -14.54 -3.06 -6.63
N VAL A 30 -14.95 -3.64 -5.48
CA VAL A 30 -16.28 -4.25 -5.36
C VAL A 30 -17.37 -3.20 -5.52
N ALA A 31 -17.28 -2.09 -4.80
CA ALA A 31 -18.30 -1.03 -4.81
C ALA A 31 -18.45 -0.35 -6.17
N MET A 32 -17.34 -0.14 -6.89
CA MET A 32 -17.34 0.42 -8.24
C MET A 32 -17.95 -0.55 -9.25
N LEU A 33 -17.49 -1.80 -9.27
CA LEU A 33 -17.92 -2.78 -10.27
C LEU A 33 -19.33 -3.29 -10.03
N SER A 34 -19.79 -3.41 -8.78
CA SER A 34 -21.16 -3.83 -8.49
C SER A 34 -22.18 -2.79 -8.94
N GLN A 35 -21.83 -1.50 -8.90
CA GLN A 35 -22.71 -0.41 -9.32
C GLN A 35 -22.64 -0.14 -10.83
N THR A 36 -21.48 -0.30 -11.46
CA THR A 36 -21.30 -0.04 -12.91
C THR A 36 -21.74 -1.23 -13.77
N HIS A 37 -21.38 -2.45 -13.40
CA HIS A 37 -21.68 -3.65 -14.20
C HIS A 37 -22.93 -4.39 -13.74
N GLY A 38 -23.43 -4.12 -12.53
CA GLY A 38 -24.58 -4.82 -11.94
C GLY A 38 -24.29 -6.27 -11.48
N GLU A 39 -23.15 -6.83 -11.88
CA GLU A 39 -22.77 -8.22 -11.63
C GLU A 39 -21.84 -8.35 -10.41
N TYR A 40 -22.41 -8.71 -9.26
CA TYR A 40 -21.65 -8.88 -8.00
C TYR A 40 -20.58 -9.97 -8.08
N TRP A 41 -20.78 -11.02 -8.89
CA TRP A 41 -19.79 -12.09 -9.05
C TRP A 41 -18.51 -11.56 -9.71
N LEU A 42 -18.63 -10.67 -10.69
CA LEU A 42 -17.49 -10.10 -11.40
C LEU A 42 -16.72 -9.14 -10.49
N ALA A 43 -17.45 -8.28 -9.78
CA ALA A 43 -16.88 -7.36 -8.79
C ALA A 43 -16.08 -8.11 -7.71
N GLY A 44 -16.65 -9.19 -7.17
CA GLY A 44 -15.99 -10.07 -6.22
C GLY A 44 -14.78 -10.78 -6.81
N ALA A 45 -14.87 -11.31 -8.03
CA ALA A 45 -13.78 -12.04 -8.68
C ALA A 45 -12.56 -11.15 -8.97
N VAL A 46 -12.76 -9.93 -9.46
CA VAL A 46 -11.68 -8.97 -9.74
C VAL A 46 -11.01 -8.54 -8.43
N SER A 47 -11.79 -8.22 -7.39
CA SER A 47 -11.27 -7.85 -6.07
C SER A 47 -10.50 -8.99 -5.40
N ALA A 48 -11.03 -10.22 -5.45
CA ALA A 48 -10.36 -11.40 -4.93
C ALA A 48 -9.05 -11.70 -5.69
N SER A 49 -9.04 -11.53 -7.01
CA SER A 49 -7.84 -11.70 -7.83
C SER A 49 -6.76 -10.69 -7.44
N PHE A 50 -7.12 -9.41 -7.26
CA PHE A 50 -6.23 -8.39 -6.74
C PHE A 50 -5.66 -8.79 -5.37
N ALA A 51 -6.52 -9.14 -4.42
CA ALA A 51 -6.11 -9.48 -3.06
C ALA A 51 -5.18 -10.71 -3.01
N LEU A 52 -5.51 -11.75 -3.76
CA LEU A 52 -4.68 -12.96 -3.85
C LEU A 52 -3.30 -12.65 -4.42
N VAL A 53 -3.23 -11.95 -5.55
CA VAL A 53 -1.94 -11.60 -6.14
C VAL A 53 -1.17 -10.64 -5.25
N ASN A 54 -1.83 -9.68 -4.60
CA ASN A 54 -1.14 -8.77 -3.68
C ASN A 54 -0.56 -9.53 -2.48
N ALA A 55 -1.28 -10.52 -1.92
CA ALA A 55 -0.77 -11.37 -0.85
C ALA A 55 0.49 -12.14 -1.28
N PHE A 56 0.56 -12.57 -2.54
CA PHE A 56 1.76 -13.19 -3.08
C PHE A 56 2.84 -12.19 -3.46
N ILE A 57 2.55 -10.99 -3.94
CA ILE A 57 3.55 -10.05 -4.48
C ILE A 57 4.12 -9.12 -3.40
N ALA A 58 3.34 -8.77 -2.38
CA ALA A 58 3.75 -7.84 -1.34
C ALA A 58 5.03 -8.30 -0.59
N PRO A 59 5.21 -9.57 -0.20
CA PRO A 59 6.45 -10.01 0.43
C PRO A 59 7.68 -9.88 -0.49
N GLN A 60 7.51 -10.06 -1.80
CA GLN A 60 8.58 -9.99 -2.80
C GLN A 60 9.02 -8.55 -2.99
N ILE A 61 8.05 -7.63 -3.06
CA ILE A 61 8.34 -6.19 -3.10
C ILE A 61 9.06 -5.76 -1.82
N SER A 62 8.61 -6.21 -0.65
CA SER A 62 9.29 -5.91 0.62
C SER A 62 10.74 -6.41 0.63
N ARG A 63 11.00 -7.64 0.16
CA ARG A 63 12.38 -8.15 0.02
C ARG A 63 13.22 -7.35 -0.97
N LEU A 64 12.64 -6.88 -2.07
CA LEU A 64 13.33 -6.03 -3.04
C LEU A 64 13.66 -4.67 -2.42
N VAL A 65 12.72 -4.08 -1.67
CA VAL A 65 12.92 -2.84 -0.91
C VAL A 65 14.08 -3.01 0.07
N ASP A 66 14.13 -4.10 0.82
CA ASP A 66 15.18 -4.35 1.80
C ASP A 66 16.57 -4.47 1.14
N ARG A 67 16.64 -5.00 -0.08
CA ARG A 67 17.91 -5.20 -0.82
C ARG A 67 18.36 -4.01 -1.66
N LEU A 68 17.42 -3.26 -2.24
CA LEU A 68 17.69 -2.23 -3.24
C LEU A 68 17.37 -0.81 -2.76
N GLY A 69 16.78 -0.67 -1.57
CA GLY A 69 16.37 0.59 -0.96
C GLY A 69 14.89 0.91 -1.16
N GLN A 70 14.34 1.71 -0.23
CA GLN A 70 12.93 2.09 -0.22
C GLN A 70 12.56 2.92 -1.45
N THR A 71 13.28 4.03 -1.67
CA THR A 71 12.97 4.96 -2.75
C THR A 71 13.04 4.30 -4.14
N ARG A 72 14.04 3.43 -4.36
CA ARG A 72 14.29 2.79 -5.66
C ARG A 72 13.19 1.83 -6.10
N ILE A 73 12.50 1.19 -5.15
CA ILE A 73 11.46 0.19 -5.44
C ILE A 73 10.05 0.76 -5.27
N VAL A 74 9.82 1.67 -4.32
CA VAL A 74 8.49 2.26 -4.11
C VAL A 74 8.08 3.15 -5.28
N VAL A 75 8.98 3.97 -5.81
CA VAL A 75 8.62 4.84 -6.95
C VAL A 75 8.06 4.05 -8.15
N PRO A 76 8.76 3.05 -8.70
CA PRO A 76 8.23 2.31 -9.85
C PRO A 76 6.98 1.48 -9.50
N THR A 77 6.92 0.87 -8.32
CA THR A 77 5.76 0.07 -7.90
C THR A 77 4.51 0.92 -7.68
N THR A 78 4.65 2.11 -7.08
CA THR A 78 3.58 3.10 -6.97
C THR A 78 3.11 3.55 -8.35
N VAL A 79 4.02 3.87 -9.28
CA VAL A 79 3.65 4.30 -10.65
C VAL A 79 2.88 3.21 -11.38
N ILE A 80 3.37 1.98 -11.34
CA ILE A 80 2.68 0.82 -11.95
C ILE A 80 1.29 0.66 -11.36
N ALA A 81 1.16 0.69 -10.03
CA ALA A 81 -0.11 0.48 -9.36
C ALA A 81 -1.11 1.63 -9.62
N VAL A 82 -0.65 2.89 -9.63
CA VAL A 82 -1.50 4.05 -9.95
C VAL A 82 -2.00 4.00 -11.39
N LEU A 83 -1.12 3.69 -12.36
CA LEU A 83 -1.52 3.54 -13.75
C LEU A 83 -2.49 2.36 -13.93
N ALA A 84 -2.23 1.23 -13.26
CA ALA A 84 -3.08 0.07 -13.31
C ALA A 84 -4.47 0.35 -12.70
N PHE A 85 -4.55 1.07 -11.58
CA PHE A 85 -5.84 1.51 -11.03
C PHE A 85 -6.55 2.51 -11.94
N ALA A 86 -5.84 3.44 -12.58
CA ALA A 86 -6.45 4.36 -13.54
C ALA A 86 -7.05 3.60 -14.74
N VAL A 87 -6.33 2.59 -15.25
CA VAL A 87 -6.84 1.69 -16.30
C VAL A 87 -8.05 0.89 -15.81
N LEU A 88 -8.03 0.38 -14.58
CA LEU A 88 -9.16 -0.35 -14.01
C LEU A 88 -10.43 0.53 -13.93
N ILE A 89 -10.28 1.78 -13.47
CA ILE A 89 -11.36 2.76 -13.39
C ILE A 89 -11.89 3.12 -14.80
N ALA A 90 -11.00 3.32 -15.76
CA ALA A 90 -11.39 3.61 -17.15
C ALA A 90 -12.11 2.41 -17.80
N ALA A 91 -11.59 1.20 -17.62
CA ALA A 91 -12.19 -0.03 -18.12
C ALA A 91 -13.58 -0.28 -17.52
N ALA A 92 -13.79 0.10 -16.27
CA ALA A 92 -15.09 -0.01 -15.61
C ALA A 92 -16.18 0.90 -16.25
N ASN A 93 -15.78 1.96 -16.97
CA ASN A 93 -16.68 2.98 -17.51
C ASN A 93 -16.84 2.96 -19.04
N GLN A 94 -15.99 2.23 -19.77
CA GLN A 94 -15.91 2.33 -21.23
C GLN A 94 -16.27 1.03 -21.99
N ASP A 95 -17.02 0.13 -21.35
CA ASP A 95 -17.40 -1.18 -21.94
C ASP A 95 -16.22 -1.98 -22.51
N TRP A 96 -15.05 -1.88 -21.86
CA TRP A 96 -13.88 -2.63 -22.27
C TRP A 96 -14.06 -4.13 -22.01
N PRO A 97 -13.35 -5.00 -22.74
CA PRO A 97 -13.43 -6.43 -22.51
C PRO A 97 -13.11 -6.82 -21.06
N ILE A 98 -13.89 -7.72 -20.46
CA ILE A 98 -13.76 -8.12 -19.04
C ILE A 98 -12.32 -8.45 -18.60
N TRP A 99 -11.51 -9.04 -19.49
CA TRP A 99 -10.12 -9.38 -19.18
C TRP A 99 -9.27 -8.16 -18.79
N THR A 100 -9.62 -6.94 -19.24
CA THR A 100 -8.90 -5.71 -18.89
C THR A 100 -9.07 -5.37 -17.41
N LEU A 101 -10.22 -5.70 -16.81
CA LEU A 101 -10.46 -5.53 -15.36
C LEU A 101 -9.52 -6.42 -14.56
N PHE A 102 -9.40 -7.69 -14.96
CA PHE A 102 -8.48 -8.63 -14.32
C PHE A 102 -7.03 -8.22 -14.54
N ALA A 103 -6.62 -7.93 -15.77
CA ALA A 103 -5.23 -7.55 -16.07
C ALA A 103 -4.80 -6.30 -15.30
N SER A 104 -5.64 -5.27 -15.24
CA SER A 104 -5.34 -4.04 -14.49
C SER A 104 -5.33 -4.28 -12.98
N ALA A 105 -6.28 -5.06 -12.44
CA ALA A 105 -6.26 -5.45 -11.02
C ALA A 105 -4.99 -6.24 -10.65
N LEU A 106 -4.57 -7.19 -11.48
CA LEU A 106 -3.36 -7.99 -11.26
C LEU A 106 -2.08 -7.13 -11.30
N LEU A 107 -2.01 -6.16 -12.21
CA LEU A 107 -0.89 -5.21 -12.25
C LEU A 107 -0.90 -4.27 -11.04
N ALA A 108 -2.08 -3.83 -10.59
CA ALA A 108 -2.20 -2.96 -9.43
C ALA A 108 -1.79 -3.66 -8.13
N ALA A 109 -1.84 -4.99 -8.08
CA ALA A 109 -1.37 -5.78 -6.96
C ALA A 109 0.14 -5.64 -6.69
N ALA A 110 0.90 -5.02 -7.61
CA ALA A 110 2.27 -4.60 -7.39
C ALA A 110 2.41 -3.35 -6.47
N MET A 111 1.32 -2.88 -5.85
CA MET A 111 1.35 -1.77 -4.90
C MET A 111 2.35 -2.01 -3.74
N PRO A 112 3.16 -1.02 -3.36
CA PRO A 112 4.16 -1.17 -2.30
C PRO A 112 3.56 -1.39 -0.91
N SER A 113 4.25 -2.18 -0.08
CA SER A 113 3.85 -2.45 1.30
C SER A 113 4.37 -1.37 2.27
N ILE A 114 3.63 -0.28 2.40
CA ILE A 114 3.97 0.82 3.34
C ILE A 114 4.11 0.34 4.80
N PRO A 115 3.25 -0.54 5.35
CA PRO A 115 3.38 -0.98 6.73
C PRO A 115 4.72 -1.67 7.02
N ALA A 116 5.22 -2.49 6.09
CA ALA A 116 6.52 -3.14 6.22
C ALA A 116 7.65 -2.11 6.29
N MET A 117 7.58 -1.07 5.46
CA MET A 117 8.58 -0.01 5.40
C MET A 117 8.59 0.88 6.64
N VAL A 118 7.41 1.22 7.17
CA VAL A 118 7.25 1.97 8.42
C VAL A 118 7.83 1.18 9.59
N ARG A 119 7.54 -0.13 9.67
CA ARG A 119 8.12 -1.01 10.69
C ARG A 119 9.64 -1.08 10.58
N ALA A 120 10.20 -1.17 9.38
CA ALA A 120 11.65 -1.13 9.17
C ALA A 120 12.29 0.18 9.68
N ARG A 121 11.63 1.34 9.49
CA ARG A 121 12.10 2.63 10.04
C ARG A 121 12.07 2.66 11.56
N TRP A 122 11.00 2.16 12.18
CA TRP A 122 10.93 2.05 13.65
C TRP A 122 12.03 1.15 14.21
N THR A 123 12.28 0.00 13.57
CA THR A 123 13.36 -0.91 13.96
C THR A 123 14.74 -0.28 13.86
N GLU A 124 15.00 0.56 12.84
CA GLU A 124 16.28 1.26 12.73
C GLU A 124 16.43 2.34 13.82
N ILE A 125 15.37 3.10 14.12
CA ILE A 125 15.40 4.21 15.08
C ILE A 125 15.52 3.72 16.54
N PHE A 126 14.80 2.66 16.89
CA PHE A 126 14.74 2.13 18.25
C PHE A 126 15.43 0.76 18.40
N ARG A 127 16.44 0.48 17.56
CA ARG A 127 17.24 -0.74 17.69
C ARG A 127 17.76 -0.87 19.12
N ASP A 128 17.54 -2.04 19.71
CA ASP A 128 17.94 -2.41 21.08
C ASP A 128 17.35 -1.51 22.19
N ARG A 129 16.25 -0.80 21.90
CA ARG A 129 15.55 0.06 22.85
C ARG A 129 14.13 -0.44 23.18
N PRO A 130 13.66 -0.30 24.43
CA PRO A 130 12.32 -0.75 24.83
C PRO A 130 11.19 -0.01 24.10
N GLU A 131 11.44 1.22 23.62
CA GLU A 131 10.50 2.04 22.86
C GLU A 131 10.04 1.38 21.54
N LEU A 132 10.78 0.40 21.03
CA LEU A 132 10.39 -0.36 19.82
C LEU A 132 9.06 -1.10 20.02
N ASN A 133 8.83 -1.68 21.20
CA ASN A 133 7.57 -2.37 21.51
C ASN A 133 6.39 -1.39 21.49
N THR A 134 6.59 -0.18 22.05
CA THR A 134 5.57 0.88 22.01
C THR A 134 5.32 1.37 20.58
N ALA A 135 6.36 1.48 19.76
CA ALA A 135 6.22 1.84 18.35
C ALA A 135 5.41 0.79 17.58
N PHE A 136 5.67 -0.50 17.77
CA PHE A 136 4.88 -1.56 17.15
C PHE A 136 3.45 -1.64 17.66
N ALA A 137 3.21 -1.41 18.95
CA ALA A 137 1.86 -1.30 19.49
C ALA A 137 1.08 -0.13 18.86
N PHE A 138 1.74 1.02 18.67
CA PHE A 138 1.16 2.15 17.93
C PHE A 138 0.86 1.79 16.48
N GLU A 139 1.78 1.12 15.77
CA GLU A 139 1.55 0.72 14.39
C GLU A 139 0.38 -0.25 14.24
N SER A 140 0.21 -1.21 15.16
CA SER A 140 -0.96 -2.10 15.15
C SER A 140 -2.27 -1.32 15.30
N ALA A 141 -2.35 -0.39 16.26
CA ALA A 141 -3.54 0.44 16.43
C ALA A 141 -3.80 1.35 15.21
N ALA A 142 -2.74 1.88 14.61
CA ALA A 142 -2.86 2.69 13.40
C ALA A 142 -3.30 1.86 12.18
N ASP A 143 -2.84 0.61 12.07
CA ASP A 143 -3.28 -0.32 11.03
C ASP A 143 -4.77 -0.65 11.17
N GLU A 144 -5.26 -0.91 12.38
CA GLU A 144 -6.70 -1.12 12.64
C GLU A 144 -7.54 0.11 12.25
N LEU A 145 -7.11 1.31 12.66
CA LEU A 145 -7.79 2.55 12.31
C LEU A 145 -7.84 2.76 10.79
N VAL A 146 -6.76 2.43 10.09
CA VAL A 146 -6.68 2.52 8.63
C VAL A 146 -7.59 1.53 7.95
N TYR A 147 -7.69 0.30 8.47
CA TYR A 147 -8.63 -0.68 7.93
C TYR A 147 -10.08 -0.21 8.08
N ILE A 148 -10.45 0.28 9.26
CA ILE A 148 -11.81 0.78 9.54
C ILE A 148 -12.10 2.03 8.70
N ALA A 149 -11.20 3.03 8.74
CA ALA A 149 -11.39 4.30 8.04
C ALA A 149 -11.33 4.12 6.53
N GLY A 150 -10.36 3.38 6.01
CA GLY A 150 -10.19 3.12 4.59
C GLY A 150 -11.40 2.41 4.00
N ALA A 151 -11.85 1.30 4.60
CA ALA A 151 -13.06 0.61 4.16
C ALA A 151 -14.28 1.52 4.14
N SER A 152 -14.51 2.26 5.22
CA SER A 152 -15.65 3.17 5.37
C SER A 152 -15.61 4.32 4.37
N LEU A 153 -14.44 4.94 4.17
CA LEU A 153 -14.23 6.00 3.17
C LEU A 153 -14.48 5.48 1.76
N SER A 154 -13.98 4.29 1.44
CA SER A 154 -14.12 3.72 0.10
C SER A 154 -15.60 3.50 -0.25
N VAL A 155 -16.35 2.82 0.62
CA VAL A 155 -17.79 2.60 0.39
C VAL A 155 -18.54 3.92 0.44
N GLY A 156 -18.31 4.74 1.47
CA GLY A 156 -19.03 5.99 1.67
C GLY A 156 -18.87 6.98 0.53
N LEU A 157 -17.67 7.12 -0.04
CA LEU A 157 -17.45 7.95 -1.22
C LEU A 157 -18.17 7.37 -2.45
N SER A 158 -18.09 6.04 -2.64
CA SER A 158 -18.69 5.37 -3.79
C SER A 158 -20.22 5.41 -3.77
N THR A 159 -20.84 5.45 -2.59
CA THR A 159 -22.30 5.56 -2.42
C THR A 159 -22.80 7.00 -2.40
N ALA A 160 -22.01 7.94 -1.86
CA ALA A 160 -22.44 9.33 -1.72
C ALA A 160 -22.19 10.19 -2.96
N LEU A 161 -21.19 9.84 -3.79
CA LEU A 161 -20.78 10.66 -4.94
C LEU A 161 -21.05 9.96 -6.26
N PHE A 162 -20.26 8.92 -6.57
CA PHE A 162 -20.35 8.12 -7.80
C PHE A 162 -19.53 6.84 -7.62
N PRO A 163 -19.81 5.76 -8.39
CA PRO A 163 -19.26 4.42 -8.15
C PRO A 163 -17.73 4.35 -8.01
N GLU A 164 -16.99 5.15 -8.78
CA GLU A 164 -15.53 5.16 -8.84
C GLU A 164 -14.89 5.97 -7.70
N ALA A 165 -15.65 6.78 -6.96
CA ALA A 165 -15.12 7.79 -6.05
C ALA A 165 -14.22 7.18 -4.96
N GLY A 166 -14.59 6.02 -4.41
CA GLY A 166 -13.74 5.29 -3.45
C GLY A 166 -12.42 4.83 -4.08
N MET A 167 -12.47 4.34 -5.32
CA MET A 167 -11.29 3.85 -6.04
C MET A 167 -10.37 4.98 -6.49
N LEU A 168 -10.92 6.12 -6.90
CA LEU A 168 -10.17 7.35 -7.17
C LEU A 168 -9.46 7.85 -5.91
N ALA A 169 -10.17 7.95 -4.78
CA ALA A 169 -9.58 8.37 -3.52
C ALA A 169 -8.46 7.44 -3.07
N SER A 170 -8.66 6.11 -3.18
CA SER A 170 -7.62 5.10 -2.95
C SER A 170 -6.37 5.35 -3.82
N THR A 171 -6.58 5.60 -5.11
CA THR A 171 -5.49 5.86 -6.06
C THR A 171 -4.73 7.14 -5.74
N LEU A 172 -5.43 8.21 -5.34
CA LEU A 172 -4.82 9.47 -4.93
C LEU A 172 -4.05 9.33 -3.61
N PHE A 173 -4.59 8.62 -2.63
CA PHE A 173 -3.87 8.33 -1.38
C PHE A 173 -2.63 7.48 -1.61
N LEU A 174 -2.68 6.53 -2.55
CA LEU A 174 -1.50 5.77 -2.96
C LEU A 174 -0.45 6.70 -3.57
N ALA A 175 -0.83 7.53 -4.53
CA ALA A 175 0.10 8.42 -5.23
C ALA A 175 0.72 9.45 -4.28
N PHE A 176 -0.11 10.25 -3.60
CA PHE A 176 0.35 11.33 -2.73
C PHE A 176 0.94 10.82 -1.42
N GLY A 177 0.36 9.78 -0.83
CA GLY A 177 0.88 9.16 0.39
C GLY A 177 2.26 8.54 0.15
N SER A 178 2.42 7.76 -0.92
CA SER A 178 3.73 7.17 -1.26
C SER A 178 4.76 8.26 -1.57
N ALA A 179 4.38 9.31 -2.32
CA ALA A 179 5.27 10.43 -2.60
C ALA A 179 5.69 11.14 -1.29
N ALA A 180 4.75 11.45 -0.41
CA ALA A 180 5.03 12.05 0.89
C ALA A 180 5.94 11.15 1.75
N PHE A 181 5.76 9.83 1.73
CA PHE A 181 6.57 8.87 2.46
C PHE A 181 8.01 8.77 1.93
N ILE A 182 8.18 8.77 0.60
CA ILE A 182 9.49 8.77 -0.07
C ILE A 182 10.24 10.09 0.18
N LEU A 183 9.53 11.22 0.27
CA LEU A 183 10.15 12.51 0.58
C LEU A 183 10.75 12.57 2.00
N GLN A 184 10.35 11.67 2.91
CA GLN A 184 10.92 11.54 4.26
C GLN A 184 12.29 10.85 4.27
N ARG A 185 13.24 11.32 3.43
CA ARG A 185 14.56 10.72 3.19
C ARG A 185 15.44 10.62 4.44
N ALA A 186 15.30 11.56 5.39
CA ALA A 186 16.08 11.58 6.62
C ALA A 186 15.83 10.36 7.53
N THR A 187 14.76 9.60 7.27
CA THR A 187 14.39 8.41 8.04
C THR A 187 14.47 7.12 7.22
N GLU A 188 14.97 7.21 5.98
CA GLU A 188 15.17 6.03 5.12
C GLU A 188 16.30 5.15 5.69
N PRO A 189 16.06 3.85 5.96
CA PRO A 189 17.11 2.96 6.45
C PRO A 189 18.22 2.80 5.42
N ASN A 190 19.48 2.77 5.87
CA ASN A 190 20.60 2.48 4.98
C ASN A 190 20.49 1.07 4.42
N VAL A 191 20.66 0.91 3.10
CA VAL A 191 20.73 -0.41 2.46
C VAL A 191 21.95 -1.12 3.02
N ARG A 192 21.74 -2.17 3.82
CA ARG A 192 22.83 -2.99 4.36
C ARG A 192 23.36 -3.87 3.22
N PRO A 193 24.66 -3.78 2.86
CA PRO A 193 25.27 -4.81 2.04
C PRO A 193 25.11 -6.15 2.75
N GLN A 194 24.59 -7.18 2.07
CA GLN A 194 24.69 -8.54 2.60
C GLN A 194 26.17 -8.82 2.82
N GLU A 195 26.61 -8.90 4.08
CA GLU A 195 27.88 -9.54 4.41
C GLU A 195 27.80 -10.94 3.81
N HIS A 196 28.58 -11.17 2.75
CA HIS A 196 28.81 -12.51 2.24
C HIS A 196 29.41 -13.27 3.42
N GLY A 197 28.63 -14.24 3.92
CA GLY A 197 29.02 -15.08 5.04
C GLY A 197 30.47 -15.51 4.86
N SER A 198 31.28 -15.20 5.87
CA SER A 198 32.62 -15.74 6.01
C SER A 198 32.54 -17.25 5.75
N ARG A 199 33.15 -17.69 4.66
CA ARG A 199 33.45 -19.10 4.45
C ARG A 199 34.18 -19.56 5.71
N GLY A 200 33.56 -20.47 6.46
CA GLY A 200 34.14 -21.06 7.64
C GLY A 200 35.53 -21.59 7.32
N SER A 201 36.50 -21.19 8.13
CA SER A 201 37.76 -21.91 8.25
C SER A 201 37.49 -23.19 9.01
N ALA A 202 37.67 -24.33 8.34
CA ALA A 202 37.96 -25.61 8.96
C ALA A 202 39.01 -26.30 8.09
#